data_AF-A0AAV2HG01-F1
#
_entry.id   AF-A0AAV2HG01-F1
#
_cell.length_a   1.000
_cell.length_b   1.000
_cell.length_c   1.000
_cell.angle_alpha   90.00
_cell.angle_beta   90.00
_cell.angle_gamma   90.00
#
_symmetry.space_group_name_H-M   'P 1'
#
loop_
_entity.id
_entity.type
_entity.pdbx_description
1 polymer ?
#
loop_
_entity_poly.entity_id
_entity_poly.type
_entity_poly.pdbx_seq_one_letter_code
_entity_poly.pdbx_strand_id
1 'polypeptide(L)'
;MLNMATEDTINAIEQRLQDIETEDDLIAKHKKERRDMQAQIQKMKNAVPKGDKKKKKESTDQIAKLEAELDARQEEENDHFSRRTLKKEKEPNIVKEKITEDLENADSDDTQEPGVQNQGKKSKAQKRREKKQAKDKEREVRIKEQESENKLGPRQQEMAKIKAILKQRGLALFEVRPGSI
;
A
#
# COMPACT_ATOMS: atom_id res chain seq x y z
N MET A 1 17.50 -50.23 31.45
CA MET A 1 16.85 -50.38 30.13
C MET A 1 15.61 -49.50 29.94
N LEU A 2 14.77 -49.25 30.97
CA LEU A 2 13.61 -48.35 30.82
C LEU A 2 13.96 -46.89 30.46
N ASN A 3 15.07 -46.34 30.95
CA ASN A 3 15.40 -44.92 30.74
C ASN A 3 15.79 -44.55 29.29
N MET A 4 16.49 -45.45 28.56
CA MET A 4 16.91 -45.16 27.19
C MET A 4 15.71 -44.97 26.24
N ALA A 5 14.68 -45.80 26.38
CA ALA A 5 13.46 -45.67 25.57
C ALA A 5 12.65 -44.39 25.87
N THR A 6 12.80 -43.82 27.08
CA THR A 6 12.20 -42.51 27.42
C THR A 6 13.05 -41.34 26.91
N GLU A 7 14.38 -41.45 26.92
CA GLU A 7 15.28 -40.45 26.34
C GLU A 7 15.13 -40.39 24.81
N ASP A 8 15.06 -41.54 24.12
CA ASP A 8 14.83 -41.62 22.67
C ASP A 8 13.49 -41.00 22.25
N THR A 9 12.44 -41.17 23.06
CA THR A 9 11.12 -40.58 22.77
C THR A 9 11.04 -39.09 23.08
N ILE A 10 11.74 -38.60 24.11
CA ILE A 10 11.89 -37.16 24.38
C ILE A 10 12.68 -36.49 23.25
N ASN A 11 13.84 -37.04 22.85
CA ASN A 11 14.65 -36.53 21.75
C ASN A 11 13.86 -36.47 20.43
N ALA A 12 13.04 -37.49 20.14
CA ALA A 12 12.17 -37.50 18.96
C ALA A 12 11.02 -36.47 19.03
N ILE A 13 10.59 -36.07 20.23
CA ILE A 13 9.61 -34.98 20.42
C ILE A 13 10.30 -33.62 20.27
N GLU A 14 11.51 -33.44 20.82
CA GLU A 14 12.28 -32.20 20.70
C GLU A 14 12.66 -31.90 19.24
N GLN A 15 13.12 -32.90 18.47
CA GLN A 15 13.34 -32.76 17.03
C GLN A 15 12.04 -32.34 16.30
N ARG A 16 10.92 -33.01 16.59
CA ARG A 16 9.61 -32.65 16.02
C ARG A 16 9.09 -31.27 16.43
N LEU A 17 9.58 -30.69 17.53
CA LEU A 17 9.28 -29.32 17.96
C LEU A 17 10.18 -28.30 17.25
N GLN A 18 11.44 -28.65 16.98
CA GLN A 18 12.37 -27.83 16.19
C GLN A 18 11.97 -27.75 14.70
N ASP A 19 11.39 -28.82 14.14
CA ASP A 19 10.89 -28.86 12.76
C ASP A 19 9.52 -28.16 12.55
N ILE A 20 8.98 -27.47 13.57
CA ILE A 20 7.74 -26.69 13.43
C ILE A 20 8.06 -25.34 12.80
N GLU A 21 7.99 -25.27 11.47
CA GLU A 21 7.90 -24.02 10.70
C GLU A 21 6.88 -23.07 11.37
N THR A 22 7.31 -21.87 11.75
CA THR A 22 6.47 -20.87 12.44
C THR A 22 5.72 -19.97 11.45
N GLU A 23 4.77 -19.15 11.94
CA GLU A 23 4.06 -18.18 11.08
C GLU A 23 5.04 -17.13 10.53
N ASP A 24 6.04 -16.73 11.33
CA ASP A 24 7.10 -15.81 10.92
C ASP A 24 8.04 -16.41 9.85
N ASP A 25 8.40 -17.69 9.96
CA ASP A 25 9.21 -18.39 8.95
C ASP A 25 8.48 -18.45 7.60
N LEU A 26 7.18 -18.77 7.63
CA LEU A 26 6.33 -18.83 6.44
C LEU A 26 6.21 -17.44 5.78
N ILE A 27 5.98 -16.39 6.58
CA ILE A 27 5.97 -15.00 6.10
C ILE A 27 7.33 -14.60 5.51
N ALA A 28 8.44 -14.96 6.15
CA ALA A 28 9.78 -14.65 5.67
C ALA A 28 10.09 -15.35 4.33
N LYS A 29 9.69 -16.62 4.20
CA LYS A 29 9.73 -17.40 2.95
C LYS A 29 8.90 -16.73 1.86
N HIS A 30 7.63 -16.41 2.11
CA HIS A 30 6.75 -15.75 1.13
C HIS A 30 7.28 -14.39 0.69
N LYS A 31 7.82 -13.59 1.62
CA LYS A 31 8.50 -12.31 1.33
C LYS A 31 9.77 -12.49 0.48
N LYS A 32 10.48 -13.61 0.61
CA LYS A 32 11.65 -13.93 -0.24
C LYS A 32 11.21 -14.33 -1.64
N GLU A 33 10.27 -15.25 -1.76
CA GLU A 33 9.74 -15.72 -3.04
C GLU A 33 9.16 -14.58 -3.89
N ARG A 34 8.42 -13.64 -3.28
CA ARG A 34 7.91 -12.45 -3.99
C ARG A 34 9.03 -11.56 -4.54
N ARG A 35 10.15 -11.41 -3.81
CA ARG A 35 11.32 -10.65 -4.28
C ARG A 35 12.02 -11.35 -5.44
N ASP A 36 12.26 -12.65 -5.32
CA ASP A 36 12.91 -13.46 -6.36
C ASP A 36 12.05 -13.51 -7.64
N MET A 37 10.73 -13.63 -7.50
CA MET A 37 9.75 -13.56 -8.58
C MET A 37 9.74 -12.18 -9.27
N GLN A 38 9.75 -11.07 -8.52
CA GLN A 38 9.87 -9.72 -9.10
C GLN A 38 11.18 -9.53 -9.89
N ALA A 39 12.30 -10.06 -9.40
CA ALA A 39 13.57 -10.07 -10.13
C ALA A 39 13.49 -10.90 -11.43
N GLN A 40 12.75 -12.01 -11.43
CA GLN A 40 12.48 -12.81 -12.63
C GLN A 40 11.59 -12.04 -13.63
N ILE A 41 10.51 -11.40 -13.18
CA ILE A 41 9.67 -10.53 -14.01
C ILE A 41 10.51 -9.46 -14.72
N GLN A 42 11.42 -8.80 -13.99
CA GLN A 42 12.22 -7.73 -14.57
C GLN A 42 13.22 -8.27 -15.61
N LYS A 43 13.81 -9.44 -15.38
CA LYS A 43 14.62 -10.14 -16.40
C LYS A 43 13.80 -10.48 -17.64
N MET A 44 12.57 -11.00 -17.48
CA MET A 44 11.67 -11.33 -18.60
C MET A 44 11.28 -10.10 -19.42
N LYS A 45 10.91 -8.99 -18.75
CA LYS A 45 10.60 -7.70 -19.42
C LYS A 45 11.79 -7.19 -20.23
N ASN A 46 13.00 -7.25 -19.66
CA ASN A 46 14.22 -6.77 -20.30
C ASN A 46 14.72 -7.68 -21.44
N ALA A 47 14.38 -8.98 -21.42
CA ALA A 47 14.74 -9.93 -22.47
C ALA A 47 13.94 -9.75 -23.78
N VAL A 48 12.81 -9.03 -23.75
CA VAL A 48 11.99 -8.75 -24.94
C VAL A 48 12.51 -7.50 -25.68
N PRO A 49 12.96 -7.60 -26.94
CA PRO A 49 13.41 -6.45 -27.71
C PRO A 49 12.32 -5.39 -27.92
N LYS A 50 12.71 -4.11 -27.88
CA LYS A 50 11.81 -2.98 -28.15
C LYS A 50 11.25 -3.07 -29.58
N GLY A 51 9.97 -3.44 -29.69
CA GLY A 51 9.25 -3.54 -30.96
C GLY A 51 8.65 -4.91 -31.26
N ASP A 52 9.14 -5.98 -30.63
CA ASP A 52 8.59 -7.34 -30.81
C ASP A 52 7.27 -7.50 -30.04
N LYS A 53 6.17 -7.06 -30.67
CA LYS A 53 4.82 -7.10 -30.08
C LYS A 53 4.37 -8.53 -29.72
N LYS A 54 4.82 -9.55 -30.47
CA LYS A 54 4.44 -10.94 -30.23
C LYS A 54 5.10 -11.45 -28.95
N LYS A 55 6.43 -11.36 -28.85
CA LYS A 55 7.15 -11.76 -27.63
C LYS A 55 6.77 -10.91 -26.43
N LYS A 56 6.45 -9.62 -26.61
CA LYS A 56 5.94 -8.77 -25.52
C LYS A 56 4.62 -9.29 -24.96
N LYS A 57 3.70 -9.74 -25.81
CA LYS A 57 2.46 -10.37 -25.36
C LYS A 57 2.74 -11.70 -24.65
N GLU A 58 3.49 -12.60 -25.28
CA GLU A 58 3.83 -13.91 -24.71
C GLU A 58 4.53 -13.79 -23.35
N SER A 59 5.49 -12.87 -23.21
CA SER A 59 6.16 -12.57 -21.94
C SER A 59 5.19 -12.00 -20.90
N THR A 60 4.23 -11.16 -21.29
CA THR A 60 3.23 -10.60 -20.37
C THR A 60 2.24 -11.66 -19.90
N ASP A 61 1.82 -12.57 -20.77
CA ASP A 61 0.95 -13.70 -20.44
C ASP A 61 1.68 -14.70 -19.52
N GLN A 62 2.97 -14.95 -19.74
CA GLN A 62 3.82 -15.75 -18.84
C GLN A 62 4.05 -15.09 -17.47
N ILE A 63 4.27 -13.77 -17.43
CA ILE A 63 4.39 -13.01 -16.17
C ILE A 63 3.10 -13.13 -15.35
N ALA A 64 1.94 -12.90 -15.97
CA ALA A 64 0.66 -13.02 -15.29
C ALA A 64 0.38 -14.44 -14.76
N LYS A 65 0.84 -15.47 -15.49
CA LYS A 65 0.78 -16.86 -15.04
C LYS A 65 1.69 -17.11 -13.82
N LEU A 66 2.93 -16.61 -13.84
CA LEU A 66 3.87 -16.75 -12.72
C LEU A 66 3.39 -16.01 -11.45
N GLU A 67 2.80 -14.82 -11.60
CA GLU A 67 2.18 -14.09 -10.49
C GLU A 67 1.03 -14.90 -9.87
N ALA A 68 0.10 -15.41 -10.70
CA ALA A 68 -1.04 -16.20 -10.24
C ALA A 68 -0.64 -17.56 -9.61
N GLU A 69 0.35 -18.26 -10.17
CA GLU A 69 0.86 -19.52 -9.61
C GLU A 69 1.56 -19.32 -8.26
N LEU A 70 2.22 -18.18 -8.03
CA LEU A 70 2.81 -17.85 -6.74
C LEU A 70 1.74 -17.47 -5.71
N ASP A 71 0.81 -16.58 -6.08
CA ASP A 71 -0.28 -16.16 -5.19
C ASP A 71 -1.13 -17.37 -4.74
N ALA A 72 -1.52 -18.26 -5.68
CA ALA A 72 -2.28 -19.46 -5.36
C ALA A 72 -1.52 -20.43 -4.43
N ARG A 73 -0.21 -20.63 -4.65
CA ARG A 73 0.62 -21.47 -3.76
C ARG A 73 0.73 -20.88 -2.37
N GLN A 74 0.94 -19.57 -2.25
CA GLN A 74 1.04 -18.90 -0.95
C GLN A 74 -0.31 -18.92 -0.21
N GLU A 75 -1.43 -18.81 -0.93
CA GLU A 75 -2.78 -19.01 -0.39
C GLU A 75 -2.96 -20.44 0.13
N GLU A 76 -2.64 -21.47 -0.67
CA GLU A 76 -2.70 -22.89 -0.25
C GLU A 76 -1.79 -23.20 0.97
N GLU A 77 -0.58 -22.63 1.02
CA GLU A 77 0.32 -22.79 2.16
C GLU A 77 -0.23 -22.13 3.43
N ASN A 78 -0.79 -20.92 3.34
CA ASN A 78 -1.43 -20.23 4.47
C ASN A 78 -2.70 -20.96 4.95
N ASP A 79 -3.46 -21.53 4.02
CA ASP A 79 -4.65 -22.34 4.34
C ASP A 79 -4.25 -23.66 5.02
N HIS A 80 -3.20 -24.33 4.53
CA HIS A 80 -2.63 -25.52 5.16
C HIS A 80 -2.07 -25.22 6.56
N PHE A 81 -1.32 -24.12 6.71
CA PHE A 81 -0.78 -23.67 7.99
C PHE A 81 -1.91 -23.39 8.99
N SER A 82 -2.93 -22.64 8.58
CA SER A 82 -4.10 -22.33 9.40
C SER A 82 -4.88 -23.58 9.79
N ARG A 83 -5.05 -24.55 8.88
CA ARG A 83 -5.68 -25.85 9.21
C ARG A 83 -4.81 -26.69 10.16
N ARG A 84 -3.48 -26.55 10.11
CA ARG A 84 -2.53 -27.24 11.02
C ARG A 84 -2.58 -26.65 12.43
N THR A 85 -2.67 -25.32 12.57
CA THR A 85 -2.81 -24.65 13.88
C THR A 85 -4.20 -24.85 14.48
N LEU A 86 -5.27 -24.63 13.71
CA LEU A 86 -6.66 -24.82 14.19
C LEU A 86 -6.97 -26.28 14.62
N LYS A 87 -6.34 -27.29 14.01
CA LYS A 87 -6.46 -28.69 14.48
C LYS A 87 -5.83 -28.94 15.85
N LYS A 88 -4.96 -28.03 16.32
CA LYS A 88 -4.32 -28.07 17.64
C LYS A 88 -5.16 -27.37 18.71
N GLU A 89 -6.11 -26.52 18.32
CA GLU A 89 -6.88 -25.64 19.20
C GLU A 89 -8.39 -25.97 19.19
N LYS A 90 -8.78 -26.93 20.02
CA LYS A 90 -10.16 -27.03 20.53
C LYS A 90 -10.32 -26.18 21.80
N GLU A 91 -9.99 -24.89 21.71
CA GLU A 91 -10.29 -23.86 22.71
C GLU A 91 -10.50 -22.55 21.94
N PRO A 92 -11.62 -21.83 22.09
CA PRO A 92 -11.88 -20.65 21.28
C PRO A 92 -11.21 -19.44 21.91
N ASN A 93 -10.25 -18.83 21.20
CA ASN A 93 -9.93 -17.43 21.48
C ASN A 93 -9.84 -16.56 20.24
N ILE A 94 -10.37 -15.36 20.42
CA ILE A 94 -10.61 -14.36 19.38
C ILE A 94 -9.34 -13.51 19.29
N VAL A 95 -8.85 -13.28 18.07
CA VAL A 95 -8.52 -11.97 17.45
C VAL A 95 -7.60 -12.28 16.26
N LYS A 96 -8.01 -11.95 15.03
CA LYS A 96 -7.05 -11.65 13.95
C LYS A 96 -7.30 -10.21 13.49
N GLU A 97 -6.50 -9.30 14.03
CA GLU A 97 -6.40 -7.94 13.54
C GLU A 97 -5.96 -7.95 12.07
N LYS A 98 -6.54 -7.07 11.26
CA LYS A 98 -6.01 -6.79 9.93
C LYS A 98 -4.74 -5.96 10.09
N ILE A 99 -3.59 -6.62 10.09
CA ILE A 99 -2.31 -5.95 9.85
C ILE A 99 -2.23 -5.64 8.35
N THR A 100 -2.86 -4.54 7.94
CA THR A 100 -2.54 -3.85 6.70
C THR A 100 -1.33 -2.98 6.95
N GLU A 101 -0.13 -3.57 6.83
CA GLU A 101 1.10 -2.78 6.77
C GLU A 101 1.36 -2.32 5.34
N ASP A 102 1.37 -1.00 5.17
CA ASP A 102 1.66 -0.32 3.93
C ASP A 102 3.10 -0.62 3.47
N LEU A 103 3.22 -1.18 2.27
CA LEU A 103 4.47 -1.17 1.50
C LEU A 103 4.42 -0.03 0.49
N GLU A 104 4.54 1.19 1.03
CA GLU A 104 4.82 2.36 0.22
C GLU A 104 6.25 2.32 -0.35
N ASN A 105 6.33 2.52 -1.66
CA ASN A 105 7.42 3.18 -2.39
C ASN A 105 8.83 2.53 -2.37
N ALA A 106 9.15 1.88 -3.49
CA ALA A 106 10.47 2.04 -4.12
C ALA A 106 10.25 2.57 -5.55
N ASP A 107 10.55 3.85 -5.74
CA ASP A 107 10.38 4.59 -6.99
C ASP A 107 11.25 3.98 -8.11
N SER A 108 10.67 3.74 -9.29
CA SER A 108 11.45 3.51 -10.52
C SER A 108 10.63 3.81 -11.77
N ASP A 109 11.25 4.60 -12.64
CA ASP A 109 10.63 5.34 -13.74
C ASP A 109 10.23 4.46 -14.95
N ASP A 110 9.36 5.06 -15.78
CA ASP A 110 8.92 4.68 -17.13
C ASP A 110 9.28 3.29 -17.70
N THR A 111 8.26 2.46 -17.95
CA THR A 111 7.99 1.96 -19.32
C THR A 111 6.55 1.41 -19.42
N GLN A 112 5.89 1.66 -20.55
CA GLN A 112 4.50 1.32 -20.83
C GLN A 112 4.28 -0.09 -21.42
N GLU A 113 3.24 -0.80 -20.96
CA GLU A 113 2.12 -1.46 -21.72
C GLU A 113 1.47 -2.65 -20.95
N PRO A 114 0.22 -3.06 -21.29
CA PRO A 114 -0.58 -4.05 -20.56
C PRO A 114 -0.42 -5.48 -21.12
N GLY A 115 -0.99 -6.53 -20.52
CA GLY A 115 -1.66 -6.61 -19.23
C GLY A 115 -2.78 -7.65 -19.25
N VAL A 116 -2.68 -8.63 -18.36
CA VAL A 116 -3.75 -9.59 -18.07
C VAL A 116 -4.63 -9.06 -16.91
N GLN A 117 -5.73 -9.75 -16.68
CA GLN A 117 -6.95 -9.41 -15.94
C GLN A 117 -6.74 -9.28 -14.39
N ASN A 118 -7.76 -9.04 -13.55
CA ASN A 118 -9.18 -8.78 -13.87
C ASN A 118 -9.79 -7.53 -13.23
N GLN A 119 -9.40 -7.12 -12.00
CA GLN A 119 -9.93 -5.86 -11.43
C GLN A 119 -9.51 -4.72 -12.35
N GLY A 120 -10.51 -4.04 -12.96
CA GLY A 120 -10.34 -3.24 -14.17
C GLY A 120 -9.14 -2.30 -14.10
N LYS A 121 -8.01 -2.72 -14.69
CA LYS A 121 -6.74 -2.02 -14.60
C LYS A 121 -6.92 -0.65 -15.25
N LYS A 122 -7.10 0.37 -14.39
CA LYS A 122 -7.44 1.74 -14.75
C LYS A 122 -6.63 2.18 -15.96
N SER A 123 -7.33 2.55 -17.04
CA SER A 123 -6.71 2.95 -18.32
C SER A 123 -5.63 3.99 -18.10
N LYS A 124 -4.59 4.07 -18.94
CA LYS A 124 -3.60 5.16 -18.86
C LYS A 124 -4.28 6.55 -18.87
N ALA A 125 -5.37 6.70 -19.61
CA ALA A 125 -6.16 7.94 -19.61
C ALA A 125 -6.82 8.19 -18.24
N GLN A 126 -7.33 7.15 -17.58
CA GLN A 126 -7.86 7.21 -16.23
C GLN A 126 -6.75 7.50 -15.20
N LYS A 127 -5.61 6.81 -15.25
CA LYS A 127 -4.45 7.11 -14.38
C LYS A 127 -3.94 8.54 -14.55
N ARG A 128 -3.96 9.09 -15.78
CA ARG A 128 -3.64 10.50 -16.04
C ARG A 128 -4.68 11.46 -15.44
N ARG A 129 -5.98 11.16 -15.59
CA ARG A 129 -7.07 11.92 -14.97
C ARG A 129 -6.99 11.88 -13.44
N GLU A 130 -6.72 10.72 -12.86
CA GLU A 130 -6.58 10.53 -11.42
C GLU A 130 -5.33 11.20 -10.86
N LYS A 131 -4.17 11.10 -11.54
CA LYS A 131 -2.95 11.85 -11.16
C LYS A 131 -3.16 13.37 -11.25
N LYS A 132 -3.97 13.84 -12.21
CA LYS A 132 -4.39 15.26 -12.26
C LYS A 132 -5.33 15.60 -11.10
N GLN A 133 -6.41 14.84 -10.90
CA GLN A 133 -7.38 15.06 -9.82
C GLN A 133 -6.75 14.98 -8.43
N ALA A 134 -5.75 14.12 -8.22
CA ALA A 134 -5.00 14.04 -6.98
C ALA A 134 -4.22 15.33 -6.72
N LYS A 135 -3.46 15.83 -7.71
CA LYS A 135 -2.75 17.11 -7.62
C LYS A 135 -3.68 18.32 -7.46
N ASP A 136 -4.81 18.31 -8.17
CA ASP A 136 -5.81 19.38 -8.07
C ASP A 136 -6.43 19.38 -6.66
N LYS A 137 -6.78 18.21 -6.10
CA LYS A 137 -7.23 18.06 -4.70
C LYS A 137 -6.18 18.47 -3.67
N GLU A 138 -4.94 18.04 -3.82
CA GLU A 138 -3.82 18.42 -2.94
C GLU A 138 -3.65 19.95 -2.92
N ARG A 139 -3.72 20.58 -4.09
CA ARG A 139 -3.69 22.04 -4.23
C ARG A 139 -4.91 22.72 -3.60
N GLU A 140 -6.11 22.19 -3.77
CA GLU A 140 -7.32 22.70 -3.12
C GLU A 140 -7.27 22.58 -1.59
N VAL A 141 -6.77 21.45 -1.05
CA VAL A 141 -6.55 21.26 0.39
C VAL A 141 -5.58 22.31 0.92
N ARG A 142 -4.42 22.50 0.27
CA ARG A 142 -3.43 23.51 0.67
C ARG A 142 -3.97 24.94 0.61
N ILE A 143 -4.78 25.27 -0.41
CA ILE A 143 -5.46 26.58 -0.48
C ILE A 143 -6.46 26.73 0.67
N LYS A 144 -7.27 25.71 0.95
CA LYS A 144 -8.28 25.74 2.01
C LYS A 144 -7.68 25.84 3.41
N GLU A 145 -6.57 25.15 3.65
CA GLU A 145 -5.77 25.24 4.87
C GLU A 145 -5.23 26.67 5.04
N GLN A 146 -4.52 27.21 4.05
CA GLN A 146 -4.04 28.59 4.06
C GLN A 146 -5.19 29.61 4.20
N GLU A 147 -6.36 29.37 3.62
CA GLU A 147 -7.54 30.20 3.85
C GLU A 147 -8.04 30.15 5.30
N SER A 148 -8.03 28.98 5.94
CA SER A 148 -8.41 28.84 7.36
C SER A 148 -7.43 29.54 8.29
N GLU A 149 -6.13 29.42 8.03
CA GLU A 149 -5.07 30.14 8.75
C GLU A 149 -5.22 31.66 8.55
N ASN A 150 -5.39 32.12 7.30
CA ASN A 150 -5.56 33.54 6.98
C ASN A 150 -6.85 34.14 7.57
N LYS A 151 -7.92 33.35 7.73
CA LYS A 151 -9.15 33.79 8.43
C LYS A 151 -8.91 34.05 9.92
N LEU A 152 -7.99 33.32 10.55
CA LEU A 152 -7.59 33.50 11.95
C LEU A 152 -6.34 34.39 12.13
N GLY A 153 -5.68 34.79 11.04
CA GLY A 153 -4.46 35.58 11.06
C GLY A 153 -4.61 36.97 11.72
N PRO A 154 -3.51 37.55 12.25
CA PRO A 154 -3.54 38.75 13.09
C PRO A 154 -4.21 39.94 12.38
N ARG A 155 -3.88 40.20 11.11
CA ARG A 155 -4.48 41.26 10.29
C ARG A 155 -6.01 41.17 10.25
N GLN A 156 -6.58 39.98 10.21
CA GLN A 156 -8.03 39.79 10.11
C GLN A 156 -8.71 39.98 11.47
N GLN A 157 -8.07 39.56 12.56
CA GLN A 157 -8.50 39.87 13.92
C GLN A 157 -8.45 41.38 14.22
N GLU A 158 -7.37 42.05 13.81
CA GLU A 158 -7.22 43.51 13.89
C GLU A 158 -8.31 44.23 13.09
N MET A 159 -8.52 43.84 11.83
CA MET A 159 -9.57 44.40 10.98
C MET A 159 -10.98 44.21 11.58
N ALA A 160 -11.24 43.07 12.23
CA ALA A 160 -12.49 42.83 12.95
C ALA A 160 -12.65 43.76 14.18
N LYS A 161 -11.59 43.94 14.98
CA LYS A 161 -11.56 44.88 16.12
C LYS A 161 -11.77 46.32 15.66
N ILE A 162 -11.10 46.76 14.60
CA ILE A 162 -11.25 48.10 14.01
C ILE A 162 -12.70 48.32 13.56
N LYS A 163 -13.30 47.37 12.83
CA LYS A 163 -14.72 47.43 12.42
C LYS A 163 -15.67 47.51 13.60
N ALA A 164 -15.41 46.79 14.69
CA ALA A 164 -16.23 46.86 15.91
C ALA A 164 -16.18 48.25 16.58
N ILE A 165 -14.97 48.82 16.72
CA ILE A 165 -14.77 50.16 17.31
C ILE A 165 -15.41 51.25 16.42
N LEU A 166 -15.25 51.17 15.10
CA LEU A 166 -15.88 52.10 14.16
C LEU A 166 -17.41 52.03 14.26
N LYS A 167 -17.99 50.82 14.28
CA LYS A 167 -19.44 50.62 14.42
C LYS A 167 -19.99 51.20 15.73
N GLN A 168 -19.28 51.05 16.85
CA GLN A 168 -19.65 51.67 18.13
C GLN A 168 -19.69 53.21 18.06
N ARG A 169 -18.92 53.82 17.16
CA ARG A 169 -18.88 55.27 16.93
C ARG A 169 -19.78 55.75 15.78
N GLY A 170 -20.59 54.85 15.19
CA GLY A 170 -21.43 55.17 14.02
C GLY A 170 -20.66 55.37 12.72
N LEU A 171 -19.40 54.91 12.65
CA LEU A 171 -18.51 55.07 11.50
C LEU A 171 -18.34 53.76 10.73
N ALA A 172 -17.96 53.87 9.45
CA ALA A 172 -17.70 52.74 8.55
C ALA A 172 -16.41 52.95 7.74
N LEU A 173 -15.85 51.87 7.21
CA LEU A 173 -14.73 51.92 6.28
C LEU A 173 -15.24 52.24 4.87
N PHE A 174 -14.56 53.15 4.17
CA PHE A 174 -14.80 53.47 2.77
C PHE A 174 -13.55 53.12 1.94
N GLU A 175 -13.72 52.39 0.85
CA GLU A 175 -12.61 52.01 -0.04
C GLU A 175 -12.38 53.09 -1.09
N VAL A 176 -11.19 53.69 -1.10
CA VAL A 176 -10.78 54.67 -2.12
C VAL A 176 -10.06 53.92 -3.24
N ARG A 177 -10.57 54.02 -4.47
CA ARG A 177 -9.96 53.39 -5.64
C ARG A 177 -8.58 54.03 -5.93
N PRO A 178 -7.54 53.25 -6.29
CA PRO A 178 -6.27 53.79 -6.75
C PRO A 178 -6.47 54.73 -7.95
N GLY A 179 -5.99 55.97 -7.85
CA GLY A 179 -6.16 56.99 -8.89
C GLY A 179 -7.38 57.92 -8.72
N SER A 180 -8.12 57.86 -7.60
CA SER A 180 -9.12 58.87 -7.23
C SER A 180 -8.59 59.91 -6.24
N ILE A 181 -7.63 60.72 -6.69
CA ILE A 181 -7.26 62.05 -6.16
C ILE A 181 -6.95 62.93 -7.38
#